data_AF-A0A5A7MF71-F1
#
_entry.id   AF-A0A5A7MF71-F1
#
_cell.length_a   1.000
_cell.length_b   1.000
_cell.length_c   1.000
_cell.angle_alpha   90.00
_cell.angle_beta   90.00
_cell.angle_gamma   90.00
#
_symmetry.space_group_name_H-M   'P 1'
#
loop_
_entity.id
_entity.type
_entity.pdbx_description
1 polymer ?
#
loop_
_entity_poly.entity_id
_entity_poly.type
_entity_poly.pdbx_seq_one_letter_code
_entity_poly.pdbx_strand_id
1 'polypeptide(L)'
;MNDSSLQAHRYWLMKNEPDEYSIDHALASPEQTIAWNGVRNYQARNFMRDDMQVGDGVLYWHSSCAEPGIYGIARIAGNLRVDPSQFDPADPYYDPKSLADKPRWLMLDVQALKKIRPLLMPELREQPQLAQMRVLQKGNRLSITPVTEAEWQCIQSLRQGS
;
A
#
# COMPACT_ATOMS: atom_id res chain seq x y z
N MET A 1 -26.76 2.52 12.85
CA MET A 1 -25.58 2.99 13.59
C MET A 1 -24.75 3.79 12.60
N ASN A 2 -24.57 5.08 12.85
CA ASN A 2 -23.90 5.98 11.91
C ASN A 2 -22.43 5.60 11.78
N ASP A 3 -22.09 4.95 10.67
CA ASP A 3 -20.73 4.85 10.16
C ASP A 3 -20.29 6.28 9.80
N SER A 4 -19.70 6.97 10.77
CA SER A 4 -19.15 8.31 10.56
C SER A 4 -17.91 8.13 9.70
N SER A 5 -18.17 8.15 8.39
CA SER A 5 -17.19 8.08 7.33
C SER A 5 -16.11 9.12 7.57
N LEU A 6 -14.94 8.66 8.01
CA LEU A 6 -13.69 9.26 7.58
C LEU A 6 -13.65 9.07 6.07
N GLN A 7 -14.18 10.07 5.36
CA GLN A 7 -14.06 10.13 3.92
C GLN A 7 -12.56 10.26 3.63
N ALA A 8 -11.98 9.24 3.02
CA ALA A 8 -10.56 9.22 2.70
C ALA A 8 -10.21 10.47 1.88
N HIS A 9 -9.15 11.18 2.28
CA HIS A 9 -8.74 12.40 1.59
C HIS A 9 -8.03 12.07 0.27
N ARG A 10 -7.31 10.94 0.22
CA ARG A 10 -6.64 10.39 -0.95
C ARG A 10 -6.67 8.87 -0.97
N TYR A 11 -6.27 8.31 -2.11
CA TYR A 11 -6.16 6.87 -2.31
C TYR A 11 -4.78 6.47 -2.80
N TRP A 12 -4.36 5.29 -2.38
CA TRP A 12 -3.04 4.75 -2.61
C TRP A 12 -3.13 3.29 -3.02
N LEU A 13 -2.13 2.83 -3.76
CA LEU A 13 -1.86 1.42 -3.95
C LEU A 13 -0.50 1.13 -3.32
N MET A 14 -0.46 0.12 -2.45
CA MET A 14 0.73 -0.24 -1.71
C MET A 14 1.00 -1.74 -1.91
N LYS A 15 2.22 -2.06 -2.35
CA LYS A 15 2.63 -3.42 -2.74
C LYS A 15 3.32 -4.14 -1.59
N ASN A 16 2.93 -5.38 -1.38
CA ASN A 16 3.62 -6.31 -0.48
C ASN A 16 3.78 -7.67 -1.17
N GLU A 17 4.85 -8.39 -0.86
CA GLU A 17 5.03 -9.77 -1.34
C GLU A 17 4.18 -10.70 -0.47
N PRO A 18 3.29 -11.53 -1.03
CA PRO A 18 2.33 -12.29 -0.24
C PRO A 18 3.01 -13.33 0.68
N ASP A 19 4.16 -13.84 0.28
CA ASP A 19 4.96 -14.79 1.07
C ASP A 19 5.58 -14.12 2.32
N GLU A 20 5.83 -12.80 2.26
CA GLU A 20 6.26 -12.01 3.42
C GLU A 20 5.06 -11.53 4.24
N TYR A 21 4.15 -10.75 3.62
CA TYR A 21 2.99 -10.15 4.28
C TYR A 21 1.80 -10.05 3.33
N SER A 22 1.05 -11.14 3.20
CA SER A 22 -0.26 -11.17 2.55
C SER A 22 -1.31 -10.32 3.28
N ILE A 23 -2.48 -10.14 2.64
CA ILE A 23 -3.62 -9.47 3.28
C ILE A 23 -4.15 -10.29 4.45
N ASP A 24 -4.04 -11.62 4.40
CA ASP A 24 -4.47 -12.50 5.49
C ASP A 24 -3.55 -12.33 6.72
N HIS A 25 -2.24 -12.18 6.51
CA HIS A 25 -1.30 -11.83 7.59
C HIS A 25 -1.68 -10.50 8.24
N ALA A 26 -1.99 -9.48 7.42
CA ALA A 26 -2.39 -8.17 7.94
C ALA A 26 -3.72 -8.24 8.72
N LEU A 27 -4.72 -8.99 8.24
CA LEU A 27 -5.99 -9.19 8.94
C LEU A 27 -5.87 -10.00 10.23
N ALA A 28 -4.86 -10.88 10.33
CA ALA A 28 -4.57 -11.65 11.55
C ALA A 28 -3.71 -10.87 12.57
N SER A 29 -3.14 -9.73 12.17
CA SER A 29 -2.30 -8.90 13.05
C SER A 29 -3.14 -8.21 14.13
N PRO A 30 -2.56 -7.85 15.30
CA PRO A 30 -3.25 -7.06 16.30
C PRO A 30 -3.87 -5.80 15.70
N GLU A 31 -5.14 -5.56 16.02
CA GLU A 31 -5.95 -4.45 15.46
C GLU A 31 -5.99 -4.40 13.92
N GLN A 32 -5.69 -5.52 13.26
CA GLN A 32 -5.56 -5.66 11.80
C GLN A 32 -4.54 -4.67 11.21
N THR A 33 -3.57 -4.23 12.02
CA THR A 33 -2.67 -3.14 11.69
C THR A 33 -1.24 -3.63 11.58
N ILE A 34 -0.57 -3.23 10.51
CA ILE A 34 0.83 -3.57 10.26
C ILE A 34 1.67 -2.30 10.12
N ALA A 35 2.92 -2.43 10.56
CA ALA A 35 3.99 -1.52 10.22
C ALA A 35 4.32 -1.65 8.73
N TRP A 36 4.10 -0.59 7.95
CA TRP A 36 4.52 -0.52 6.55
C TRP A 36 5.96 0.00 6.45
N ASN A 37 6.92 -0.89 6.71
CA ASN A 37 8.36 -0.64 6.67
C ASN A 37 8.98 -1.04 5.32
N GLY A 38 10.32 -1.01 5.23
CA GLY A 38 11.06 -1.54 4.09
C GLY A 38 11.00 -0.69 2.81
N VAL A 39 10.37 0.49 2.86
CA VAL A 39 10.34 1.40 1.71
C VAL A 39 11.73 1.99 1.48
N ARG A 40 12.36 1.64 0.35
CA ARG A 40 13.72 2.09 -0.06
C ARG A 40 13.75 2.84 -1.38
N ASN A 41 12.61 3.37 -1.81
CA ASN A 41 12.50 4.25 -2.96
C ASN A 41 12.16 5.68 -2.50
N TYR A 42 12.97 6.66 -2.92
CA TYR A 42 12.80 8.06 -2.50
C TYR A 42 11.43 8.65 -2.88
N GLN A 43 10.89 8.32 -4.06
CA GLN A 43 9.60 8.83 -4.49
C GLN A 43 8.46 8.20 -3.67
N ALA A 44 8.50 6.89 -3.45
CA ALA A 44 7.53 6.19 -2.59
C ALA A 44 7.55 6.75 -1.17
N ARG A 45 8.75 6.96 -0.59
CA ARG A 45 8.92 7.59 0.72
C ARG A 45 8.36 9.01 0.74
N ASN A 46 8.62 9.80 -0.29
CA ASN A 46 8.12 11.18 -0.36
C ASN A 46 6.59 11.22 -0.41
N PHE A 47 5.94 10.30 -1.13
CA PHE A 47 4.47 10.18 -1.07
C PHE A 47 3.97 9.94 0.36
N MET A 48 4.63 9.06 1.11
CA MET A 48 4.27 8.82 2.52
C MET A 48 4.46 10.06 3.40
N ARG A 49 5.52 10.83 3.14
CA ARG A 49 5.88 12.00 3.96
C ARG A 49 5.02 13.22 3.66
N ASP A 50 4.81 13.49 2.38
CA ASP A 50 4.30 14.78 1.92
C ASP A 50 2.78 14.73 1.69
N ASP A 51 2.24 13.55 1.36
CA ASP A 51 0.91 13.43 0.77
C ASP A 51 -0.06 12.52 1.52
N MET A 52 0.42 11.50 2.24
CA MET A 52 -0.43 10.53 2.96
C MET A 52 -0.96 11.10 4.28
N GLN A 53 -2.23 10.81 4.58
CA GLN A 53 -2.86 11.16 5.85
C GLN A 53 -3.58 9.95 6.46
N VAL A 54 -3.70 9.94 7.79
CA VAL A 54 -4.51 8.92 8.49
C VAL A 54 -5.94 8.95 7.97
N GLY A 55 -6.46 7.78 7.62
CA GLY A 55 -7.78 7.62 6.99
C GLY A 55 -7.75 7.51 5.46
N ASP A 56 -6.64 7.84 4.80
CA ASP A 56 -6.50 7.62 3.36
C ASP A 56 -6.69 6.15 2.99
N GLY A 57 -7.37 5.89 1.87
CA GLY A 57 -7.69 4.54 1.43
C GLY A 57 -6.50 3.87 0.73
N VAL A 58 -6.34 2.57 0.96
CA VAL A 58 -5.25 1.77 0.41
C VAL A 58 -5.79 0.55 -0.32
N LEU A 59 -5.38 0.38 -1.59
CA LEU A 59 -5.48 -0.87 -2.33
C LEU A 59 -4.29 -1.75 -1.95
N TYR A 60 -4.53 -2.85 -1.24
CA TYR A 60 -3.50 -3.78 -0.82
C TYR A 60 -3.13 -4.70 -1.99
N TRP A 61 -1.94 -4.49 -2.55
CA TRP A 61 -1.48 -5.17 -3.75
C TRP A 61 -0.51 -6.30 -3.41
N HIS A 62 -0.73 -7.50 -3.95
CA HIS A 62 0.25 -8.59 -3.90
C HIS A 62 1.18 -8.50 -5.11
N SER A 63 2.48 -8.33 -4.84
CA SER A 63 3.54 -8.25 -5.85
C SER A 63 4.44 -9.47 -5.84
N SER A 64 5.30 -9.59 -6.86
CA SER A 64 6.35 -10.62 -6.96
C SER A 64 5.84 -12.07 -6.85
N CYS A 65 4.58 -12.31 -7.21
CA CYS A 65 3.93 -13.63 -7.16
C CYS A 65 3.36 -14.03 -8.53
N ALA A 66 2.85 -15.25 -8.64
CA ALA A 66 2.25 -15.78 -9.88
C ALA A 66 0.99 -15.01 -10.31
N GLU A 67 0.21 -14.53 -9.34
CA GLU A 67 -1.08 -13.85 -9.56
C GLU A 67 -1.05 -12.44 -8.95
N PRO A 68 -0.29 -11.49 -9.52
CA PRO A 68 -0.22 -10.14 -8.97
C PRO A 68 -1.53 -9.38 -9.18
N GLY A 69 -1.98 -8.67 -8.14
CA GLY A 69 -3.26 -7.97 -8.17
C GLY A 69 -3.63 -7.32 -6.84
N ILE A 70 -4.87 -6.86 -6.74
CA ILE A 70 -5.43 -6.26 -5.52
C ILE A 70 -6.17 -7.34 -4.74
N TYR A 71 -5.79 -7.54 -3.48
CA TYR A 71 -6.33 -8.60 -2.62
C TYR A 71 -7.10 -8.05 -1.40
N GLY A 72 -6.97 -6.76 -1.12
CA GLY A 72 -7.60 -6.16 0.04
C GLY A 72 -7.82 -4.67 -0.07
N ILE A 73 -8.68 -4.19 0.81
CA ILE A 73 -8.87 -2.76 1.10
C ILE A 73 -8.32 -2.51 2.49
N ALA A 74 -7.54 -1.45 2.61
CA ALA A 74 -6.90 -1.01 3.83
C ALA A 74 -7.02 0.52 3.96
N ARG A 75 -6.48 1.07 5.04
CA ARG A 75 -6.31 2.51 5.23
C ARG A 75 -5.00 2.85 5.93
N ILE A 76 -4.50 4.06 5.73
CA ILE A 76 -3.43 4.61 6.57
C ILE A 76 -3.98 4.78 7.99
N ALA A 77 -3.30 4.22 8.98
CA ALA A 77 -3.78 4.11 10.36
C ALA A 77 -2.89 4.82 11.38
N GLY A 78 -1.64 5.13 11.02
CA GLY A 78 -0.70 5.79 11.93
C GLY A 78 0.13 6.87 11.26
N ASN A 79 0.74 7.70 12.09
CA ASN A 79 1.64 8.75 11.64
C ASN A 79 2.96 8.18 11.12
N LEU A 80 3.59 8.96 10.26
CA LEU A 80 4.93 8.70 9.75
C LEU A 80 5.96 8.67 10.89
N ARG A 81 6.84 7.68 10.87
CA ARG A 81 7.94 7.53 11.82
C ARG A 81 9.20 6.99 11.13
N VAL A 82 10.33 7.09 11.80
CA VAL A 82 11.59 6.51 11.33
C VAL A 82 11.45 4.99 11.22
N ASP A 83 11.88 4.42 10.11
CA ASP A 83 11.92 2.98 9.93
C ASP A 83 13.16 2.38 10.62
N PRO A 84 13.06 1.67 11.75
CA PRO A 84 14.23 1.22 12.50
C PRO A 84 15.06 0.18 11.74
N SER A 85 14.46 -0.55 10.78
CA SER A 85 15.15 -1.55 9.96
C SER A 85 16.34 -0.99 9.18
N GLN A 86 16.36 0.32 8.92
CA GLN A 86 17.45 0.96 8.20
C GLN A 86 18.78 0.98 8.98
N PHE A 87 18.75 0.71 10.30
CA PHE A 87 19.93 0.79 11.17
C PHE A 87 20.49 -0.57 11.60
N ASP A 88 19.77 -1.67 11.37
CA ASP A 88 20.20 -3.02 11.78
C ASP A 88 20.90 -3.74 10.62
N PRO A 89 22.22 -4.04 10.70
CA PRO A 89 22.94 -4.74 9.64
C PRO A 89 22.44 -6.16 9.33
N ALA A 90 21.65 -6.77 10.22
CA ALA A 90 21.04 -8.08 10.00
C ALA A 90 19.69 -8.00 9.28
N ASP A 91 19.07 -6.82 9.21
CA ASP A 91 17.79 -6.62 8.56
C ASP A 91 17.97 -6.49 7.02
N PRO A 92 17.11 -7.14 6.21
CA PRO A 92 17.17 -7.05 4.74
C PRO A 92 17.07 -5.61 4.21
N TYR A 93 16.52 -4.68 4.99
CA TYR A 93 16.33 -3.29 4.62
C TYR A 93 17.38 -2.34 5.22
N TYR A 94 18.50 -2.85 5.75
CA TYR A 94 19.63 -2.05 6.22
C TYR A 94 20.12 -1.03 5.18
N ASP A 95 20.39 0.21 5.59
CA ASP A 95 21.07 1.22 4.76
C ASP A 95 22.28 1.77 5.51
N PRO A 96 23.53 1.34 5.18
CA PRO A 96 24.74 1.81 5.86
C PRO A 96 25.00 3.31 5.70
N LYS A 97 24.27 3.98 4.80
CA LYS A 97 24.38 5.43 4.59
C LYS A 97 23.28 6.21 5.31
N SER A 98 22.34 5.53 5.99
CA SER A 98 21.34 6.16 6.85
C SER A 98 21.89 6.30 8.26
N LEU A 99 21.98 7.54 8.74
CA LEU A 99 22.53 7.86 10.06
C LEU A 99 21.40 8.14 11.03
N ALA A 100 21.60 7.81 12.32
CA ALA A 100 20.58 7.95 13.35
C ALA A 100 20.09 9.40 13.55
N ASP A 101 20.98 10.38 13.35
CA ASP A 101 20.69 11.81 13.41
C ASP A 101 20.06 12.38 12.12
N LYS A 102 20.12 11.60 11.02
CA LYS A 102 19.54 11.96 9.72
C LYS A 102 18.95 10.73 9.01
N PRO A 103 17.88 10.13 9.57
CA PRO A 103 17.24 8.96 9.01
C PRO A 103 16.71 9.24 7.61
N ARG A 104 16.98 8.33 6.69
CA ARG A 104 16.53 8.43 5.29
C ARG A 104 15.15 7.84 5.09
N TRP A 105 14.84 6.76 5.79
CA TRP A 105 13.68 5.91 5.52
C TRP A 105 12.64 6.03 6.60
N LEU A 106 11.40 5.95 6.15
CA LEU A 106 10.22 6.23 6.94
C LEU A 106 9.26 5.06 6.76
N MET A 107 8.48 4.83 7.80
CA MET A 107 7.40 3.86 7.84
C MET A 107 6.16 4.54 8.41
N LEU A 108 5.00 3.93 8.21
CA LEU A 108 3.75 4.31 8.85
C LEU A 108 2.94 3.05 9.10
N ASP A 109 1.80 3.18 9.77
CA ASP A 109 0.93 2.03 10.03
C ASP A 109 -0.21 1.98 9.01
N VAL A 110 -0.52 0.77 8.53
CA VAL A 110 -1.62 0.48 7.61
C VAL A 110 -2.53 -0.54 8.26
N GLN A 111 -3.81 -0.20 8.36
CA GLN A 111 -4.83 -1.11 8.87
C GLN A 111 -5.55 -1.79 7.71
N ALA A 112 -5.47 -3.11 7.64
CA ALA A 112 -6.30 -3.91 6.75
C ALA A 112 -7.76 -3.84 7.21
N LEU A 113 -8.66 -3.50 6.29
CA LEU A 113 -10.10 -3.37 6.59
C LEU A 113 -10.87 -4.61 6.13
N LYS A 114 -10.52 -5.14 4.96
CA LYS A 114 -11.13 -6.36 4.43
C LYS A 114 -10.30 -6.98 3.33
N LYS A 115 -10.36 -8.30 3.26
CA LYS A 115 -10.01 -9.07 2.07
C LYS A 115 -11.13 -8.97 1.05
N ILE A 116 -10.77 -8.97 -0.23
CA ILE A 116 -11.71 -9.01 -1.36
C ILE A 116 -11.38 -10.21 -2.23
N ARG A 117 -12.26 -10.53 -3.21
CA ARG A 117 -11.83 -11.41 -4.30
C ARG A 117 -10.60 -10.79 -4.98
N PRO A 118 -9.60 -11.59 -5.38
CA PRO A 118 -8.46 -11.04 -6.11
C PRO A 118 -8.90 -10.33 -7.38
N LEU A 119 -8.46 -9.09 -7.56
CA LEU A 119 -8.56 -8.35 -8.82
C LEU A 119 -7.19 -8.41 -9.49
N LEU A 120 -7.01 -9.38 -10.39
CA LEU A 120 -5.71 -9.69 -10.96
C LEU A 120 -5.32 -8.71 -12.07
N MET A 121 -4.02 -8.55 -12.30
CA MET A 121 -3.49 -7.67 -13.36
C MET A 121 -4.20 -7.79 -14.72
N PRO A 122 -4.49 -9.00 -15.26
CA PRO A 122 -5.19 -9.12 -16.53
C PRO A 122 -6.57 -8.46 -16.51
N GLU A 123 -7.39 -8.75 -15.51
CA GLU A 123 -8.73 -8.15 -15.32
C GLU A 123 -8.65 -6.63 -15.21
N LEU A 124 -7.66 -6.12 -14.44
CA LEU A 124 -7.46 -4.67 -14.27
C LEU A 124 -7.07 -3.98 -15.57
N ARG A 125 -6.30 -4.64 -16.45
CA ARG A 125 -5.87 -4.09 -17.73
C ARG A 125 -6.99 -4.01 -18.76
N GLU A 126 -8.06 -4.77 -18.59
CA GLU A 126 -9.24 -4.72 -19.45
C GLU A 126 -10.11 -3.49 -19.19
N GLN A 127 -9.88 -2.77 -18.08
CA GLN A 127 -10.70 -1.64 -17.67
C GLN A 127 -10.19 -0.32 -18.27
N PRO A 128 -10.93 0.36 -19.17
CA PRO A 128 -10.51 1.64 -19.74
C PRO A 128 -10.25 2.72 -18.69
N GLN A 129 -11.01 2.71 -17.59
CA GLN A 129 -10.89 3.65 -16.47
C GLN A 129 -9.54 3.50 -15.74
N LEU A 130 -8.88 2.35 -15.86
CA LEU A 130 -7.60 2.06 -15.24
C LEU A 130 -6.43 2.21 -16.23
N ALA A 131 -6.68 2.70 -17.45
CA ALA A 131 -5.65 2.82 -18.49
C ALA A 131 -4.46 3.71 -18.07
N GLN A 132 -4.66 4.65 -17.14
CA GLN A 132 -3.61 5.53 -16.60
C GLN A 132 -3.11 5.10 -15.22
N MET A 133 -3.63 4.00 -14.66
CA MET A 133 -3.28 3.54 -13.32
C MET A 133 -1.79 3.21 -13.26
N ARG A 134 -1.07 3.91 -12.39
CA ARG A 134 0.40 3.90 -12.36
C ARG A 134 0.98 2.50 -12.20
N VAL A 135 0.31 1.64 -11.41
CA VAL A 135 0.74 0.26 -11.19
C VAL A 135 0.79 -0.58 -12.48
N LEU A 136 -0.10 -0.29 -13.45
CA LEU A 136 -0.25 -1.03 -14.70
C LEU A 136 0.69 -0.53 -15.82
N GLN A 137 1.28 0.65 -15.64
CA GLN A 137 2.17 1.26 -16.62
C GLN A 137 3.48 0.47 -16.78
N LYS A 138 3.90 0.31 -18.03
CA LYS A 138 5.17 -0.36 -18.36
C LYS A 138 6.33 0.40 -17.71
N GLY A 139 7.24 -0.34 -17.06
CA GLY A 139 8.42 0.23 -16.43
C GLY A 139 8.20 0.83 -15.04
N ASN A 140 6.97 0.81 -14.50
CA ASN A 140 6.78 1.22 -13.11
C ASN A 140 7.59 0.31 -12.16
N ARG A 141 8.30 0.93 -11.22
CA ARG A 141 9.10 0.27 -10.18
C ARG A 141 8.73 0.77 -8.78
N LEU A 142 7.71 1.61 -8.65
CA LEU A 142 7.26 2.12 -7.36
C LEU A 142 6.44 1.06 -6.63
N SER A 143 6.73 0.91 -5.33
CA SER A 143 5.96 0.08 -4.38
C SER A 143 4.73 0.80 -3.85
N ILE A 144 4.72 2.13 -3.90
CA ILE A 144 3.61 2.99 -3.49
C ILE A 144 3.29 3.92 -4.64
N THR A 145 2.03 3.96 -5.06
CA THR A 145 1.57 4.87 -6.12
C THR A 145 0.26 5.53 -5.75
N PRO A 146 0.04 6.80 -6.14
CA PRO A 146 -1.27 7.42 -5.99
C PRO A 146 -2.31 6.69 -6.83
N VAL A 147 -3.55 6.72 -6.34
CA VAL A 147 -4.74 6.21 -7.03
C VAL A 147 -5.72 7.37 -7.10
N THR A 148 -6.24 7.64 -8.30
CA THR A 148 -7.26 8.68 -8.48
C THR A 148 -8.61 8.21 -7.94
N GLU A 149 -9.50 9.15 -7.63
CA GLU A 149 -10.89 8.83 -7.26
C GLU A 149 -11.57 7.94 -8.32
N ALA A 150 -11.40 8.25 -9.61
CA ALA A 150 -12.00 7.48 -10.69
C ALA A 150 -11.49 6.03 -10.74
N GLU A 151 -10.18 5.83 -10.53
CA GLU A 151 -9.58 4.50 -10.43
C GLU A 151 -10.10 3.76 -9.18
N TRP A 152 -10.15 4.43 -8.04
CA TRP A 152 -10.68 3.86 -6.80
C TRP A 152 -12.13 3.41 -6.97
N GLN A 153 -13.01 4.24 -7.53
CA GLN A 153 -14.42 3.89 -7.74
C GLN A 153 -14.59 2.73 -8.74
N CYS A 154 -13.77 2.67 -9.78
CA CYS A 154 -13.73 1.53 -10.69
C CYS A 154 -13.41 0.23 -9.92
N ILE A 155 -12.36 0.22 -9.11
CA ILE A 155 -11.99 -0.92 -8.26
C ILE A 155 -13.10 -1.28 -7.26
N GLN A 156 -13.72 -0.28 -6.63
CA GLN A 156 -14.83 -0.48 -5.69
C GLN A 156 -16.05 -1.14 -6.34
N SER A 157 -16.26 -0.89 -7.64
CA SER A 157 -17.34 -1.48 -8.43
C SER A 157 -17.01 -2.92 -8.81
N LEU A 158 -15.79 -3.18 -9.30
CA LEU A 158 -15.32 -4.53 -9.67
C LEU A 158 -15.37 -5.50 -8.50
N ARG A 159 -15.01 -5.06 -7.29
CA ARG A 159 -15.03 -5.94 -6.10
C ARG A 159 -16.43 -6.30 -5.60
N GLN A 160 -17.47 -5.59 -6.04
CA GLN A 160 -18.87 -5.89 -5.69
C GLN A 160 -19.53 -6.83 -6.71
N GLY A 161 -18.95 -6.93 -7.91
CA GLY A 161 -19.37 -7.89 -8.93
C GLY A 161 -18.82 -9.28 -8.61
N SER A 162 -19.69 -10.14 -8.08
CA SER A 162 -19.66 -11.62 -8.17
C SER A 162 -21.08 -12.13 -8.04
#